data_AF-A0A087T1E7-F1
#
_entry.id   AF-A0A087T1E7-F1
#
_cell.length_a   1.000
_cell.length_b   1.000
_cell.length_c   1.000
_cell.angle_alpha   90.00
_cell.angle_beta   90.00
_cell.angle_gamma   90.00
#
_symmetry.space_group_name_H-M   'P 1'
#
loop_
_entity.id
_entity.type
_entity.pdbx_description
1 polymer ?
#
loop_
_entity_poly.entity_id
_entity_poly.type
_entity_poly.pdbx_seq_one_letter_code
_entity_poly.pdbx_strand_id
1 'polypeptide(L)'
;MGEDPLLNTPGKKRKSPANHKCEIDDFDKCVIRQTIQDFYIKEKKVPSVRKLLPVLRQKIDFPWQKDSLCKVLRSMNFRWKKCVNKRKILIERPHIVFWRNNYLREMRKLRASGRHIVYIDETWIDSNLTFKKCWQHDTVLGAQINVSSKNRLIVVHAGSSAGFIPGAQLIYKASAQSGDYHGQMNYGNFEKWVLEKLLPNLRPQSVICMDSPYHTKIEDPTPRKYATKQTMVNWLMKKTICCDPKMRKAELFNLIECNRPKNVIYKIDNIINENGHHVVRLPPYHCDLNAIEYVWSSVKRLIRERNVTGDLSLENLKKSTQKALDEVTSQEWQGHCNHVEKLENSYWDKDELLEEIVDELIIQTGSSDSASDSEGTESCDSTNVVSYDTGNVWYRKFKNKDYDIQEAVHTVADDAQLCDLWKKISMQPLESLLGC
;
A
#
# COMPACT_ATOMS: atom_id res chain seq x y z
N MET A 1 -41.61 -8.55 -53.31
CA MET A 1 -40.16 -8.39 -53.04
C MET A 1 -40.00 -7.08 -52.27
N GLY A 2 -39.49 -6.97 -51.05
CA GLY A 2 -39.15 -7.92 -50.01
C GLY A 2 -39.15 -7.10 -48.71
N GLU A 3 -39.76 -7.61 -47.64
CA GLU A 3 -39.56 -7.06 -46.30
C GLU A 3 -38.30 -7.74 -45.73
N ASP A 4 -37.24 -6.96 -45.55
CA ASP A 4 -36.02 -7.43 -44.91
C ASP A 4 -36.31 -7.83 -43.44
N PRO A 5 -35.89 -9.01 -42.97
CA PRO A 5 -36.02 -9.37 -41.58
C PRO A 5 -35.03 -8.54 -40.75
N LEU A 6 -35.56 -7.82 -39.75
CA LEU A 6 -34.79 -7.16 -38.70
C LEU A 6 -33.85 -8.18 -38.02
N LEU A 7 -32.56 -8.09 -38.34
CA LEU A 7 -31.49 -8.81 -37.65
C LEU A 7 -31.41 -8.32 -36.20
N ASN A 8 -31.99 -9.08 -35.28
CA ASN A 8 -31.84 -8.88 -33.85
C ASN A 8 -30.37 -9.10 -33.45
N THR A 9 -29.67 -8.04 -33.05
CA THR A 9 -28.31 -8.12 -32.52
C THR A 9 -28.31 -8.85 -31.17
N PRO A 10 -27.65 -10.01 -31.01
CA PRO A 10 -27.60 -10.69 -29.73
C PRO A 10 -26.56 -10.01 -28.84
N GLY A 11 -26.99 -9.14 -27.92
CA GLY A 11 -26.04 -8.48 -27.03
C GLY A 11 -26.56 -7.68 -25.84
N LYS A 12 -27.86 -7.33 -25.79
CA LYS A 12 -28.36 -6.40 -24.76
C LYS A 12 -28.91 -7.04 -23.47
N LYS A 13 -28.86 -8.37 -23.34
CA LYS A 13 -29.32 -9.10 -22.13
C LYS A 13 -28.28 -10.00 -21.47
N ARG A 14 -26.98 -9.81 -21.74
CA ARG A 14 -25.97 -10.40 -20.86
C ARG A 14 -25.95 -9.55 -19.59
N LYS A 15 -26.50 -10.07 -18.48
CA LYS A 15 -26.17 -9.55 -17.15
C LYS A 15 -24.64 -9.55 -17.10
N SER A 16 -24.01 -8.38 -17.17
CA SER A 16 -22.58 -8.30 -16.91
C SER A 16 -22.39 -8.97 -15.56
N PRO A 17 -21.50 -9.99 -15.42
CA PRO A 17 -21.23 -10.57 -14.12
C PRO A 17 -20.90 -9.39 -13.23
N ALA A 18 -21.62 -9.27 -12.10
CA ALA A 18 -21.42 -8.21 -11.12
C ALA A 18 -19.91 -8.07 -10.97
N ASN A 19 -19.40 -6.91 -11.40
CA ASN A 19 -17.97 -6.66 -11.49
C ASN A 19 -17.48 -6.66 -10.05
N HIS A 20 -17.20 -7.85 -9.50
CA HIS A 20 -16.73 -8.04 -8.14
C HIS A 20 -15.39 -7.35 -8.11
N LYS A 21 -15.41 -6.09 -7.69
CA LYS A 21 -14.23 -5.30 -7.48
C LYS A 21 -13.45 -6.06 -6.42
N CYS A 22 -12.39 -6.75 -6.85
CA CYS A 22 -11.47 -7.44 -5.94
C CYS A 22 -10.68 -6.32 -5.26
N GLU A 23 -11.26 -5.81 -4.19
CA GLU A 23 -10.69 -4.78 -3.35
C GLU A 23 -9.95 -5.50 -2.23
N ILE A 24 -8.63 -5.51 -2.37
CA ILE A 24 -7.71 -6.01 -1.37
C ILE A 24 -7.09 -4.81 -0.68
N ASP A 25 -6.92 -4.92 0.63
CA ASP A 25 -6.38 -3.85 1.43
C ASP A 25 -4.86 -3.71 1.24
N ASP A 26 -4.29 -2.63 1.77
CA ASP A 26 -2.87 -2.34 1.55
C ASP A 26 -1.91 -3.22 2.36
N PHE A 27 -2.30 -3.73 3.53
CA PHE A 27 -1.48 -4.67 4.30
C PHE A 27 -1.43 -6.03 3.61
N ASP A 28 -2.57 -6.54 3.13
CA ASP A 28 -2.65 -7.75 2.34
C ASP A 28 -1.82 -7.65 1.05
N LYS A 29 -1.79 -6.47 0.40
CA LYS A 29 -0.86 -6.22 -0.72
C LYS A 29 0.59 -6.35 -0.28
N CYS A 30 0.95 -5.87 0.90
CA CYS A 30 2.30 -6.04 1.44
C CYS A 30 2.62 -7.54 1.65
N VAL A 31 1.69 -8.32 2.18
CA VAL A 31 1.84 -9.78 2.33
C VAL A 31 1.99 -10.49 0.98
N ILE A 32 1.22 -10.08 -0.04
CA ILE A 32 1.37 -10.60 -1.41
C ILE A 32 2.77 -10.31 -1.95
N ARG A 33 3.25 -9.08 -1.81
CA ARG A 33 4.60 -8.70 -2.25
C ARG A 33 5.66 -9.53 -1.56
N GLN A 34 5.64 -9.58 -0.23
CA GLN A 34 6.62 -10.36 0.55
C GLN A 34 6.57 -11.84 0.18
N THR A 35 5.39 -12.40 -0.08
CA THR A 35 5.25 -13.78 -0.54
C THR A 35 5.91 -13.97 -1.91
N ILE A 36 5.72 -13.06 -2.86
CA ILE A 36 6.40 -13.13 -4.17
C ILE A 36 7.92 -13.07 -4.01
N GLN A 37 8.42 -12.19 -3.15
CA GLN A 37 9.86 -12.08 -2.88
C GLN A 37 10.41 -13.38 -2.25
N ASP A 38 9.70 -13.93 -1.26
CA ASP A 38 10.10 -15.17 -0.58
C ASP A 38 10.13 -16.38 -1.53
N PHE A 39 9.24 -16.44 -2.53
CA PHE A 39 9.29 -17.47 -3.58
C PHE A 39 10.64 -17.46 -4.33
N TYR A 40 11.14 -16.27 -4.69
CA TYR A 40 12.44 -16.14 -5.35
C TYR A 40 13.59 -16.38 -4.39
N ILE A 41 13.58 -15.72 -3.24
CA ILE A 41 14.76 -15.64 -2.35
C ILE A 41 14.90 -16.91 -1.51
N LYS A 42 13.82 -17.37 -0.89
CA LYS A 42 13.83 -18.50 0.06
C LYS A 42 13.54 -19.82 -0.62
N GLU A 43 12.48 -19.87 -1.43
CA GLU A 43 12.08 -21.13 -2.08
C GLU A 43 12.89 -21.42 -3.36
N LYS A 44 13.62 -20.44 -3.89
CA LYS A 44 14.35 -20.52 -5.16
C LYS A 44 13.46 -21.00 -6.32
N LYS A 45 12.20 -20.55 -6.34
CA LYS A 45 11.18 -20.93 -7.33
C LYS A 45 10.59 -19.71 -8.01
N VAL A 46 10.37 -19.81 -9.31
CA VAL A 46 9.59 -18.80 -10.04
C VAL A 46 8.12 -18.88 -9.59
N PRO A 47 7.55 -17.79 -9.06
CA PRO A 47 6.16 -17.73 -8.64
C PRO A 47 5.24 -17.82 -9.86
N SER A 48 4.11 -18.50 -9.68
CA SER A 48 3.00 -18.53 -10.64
C SER A 48 1.71 -18.27 -9.89
N VAL A 49 0.66 -17.81 -10.58
CA VAL A 49 -0.66 -17.58 -9.95
C VAL A 49 -1.17 -18.87 -9.27
N ARG A 50 -0.89 -20.03 -9.86
CA ARG A 50 -1.27 -21.35 -9.31
C ARG A 50 -0.50 -21.67 -8.03
N LYS A 51 0.79 -21.31 -7.95
CA LYS A 51 1.63 -21.53 -6.76
C LYS A 51 1.35 -20.52 -5.65
N LEU A 52 1.09 -19.25 -6.01
CA LEU A 52 0.81 -18.18 -5.05
C LEU A 52 -0.54 -18.37 -4.37
N LEU A 53 -1.58 -18.78 -5.11
CA LEU A 53 -2.94 -18.84 -4.59
C LEU A 53 -3.11 -19.68 -3.30
N PRO A 54 -2.59 -20.93 -3.18
CA PRO A 54 -2.72 -21.69 -1.94
C PRO A 54 -1.99 -21.02 -0.77
N VAL A 55 -0.81 -20.46 -0.99
CA VAL A 55 -0.03 -19.75 0.05
C VAL A 55 -0.77 -18.49 0.51
N LEU A 56 -1.34 -17.72 -0.41
CA LEU A 56 -2.11 -16.52 -0.08
C LEU A 56 -3.43 -16.85 0.62
N ARG A 57 -4.09 -17.97 0.29
CA ARG A 57 -5.24 -18.46 1.05
C ARG A 57 -4.89 -18.78 2.48
N GLN A 58 -3.72 -19.36 2.71
CA GLN A 58 -3.27 -19.66 4.08
C GLN A 58 -2.89 -18.40 4.85
N LYS A 59 -2.20 -17.45 4.22
CA LYS A 59 -1.66 -16.26 4.91
C LYS A 59 -2.68 -15.16 5.17
N ILE A 60 -3.60 -14.91 4.24
CA ILE A 60 -4.51 -13.75 4.29
C ILE A 60 -5.98 -14.15 4.01
N ASP A 61 -6.31 -15.44 4.12
CA ASP A 61 -7.65 -15.97 3.79
C ASP A 61 -8.15 -15.49 2.42
N PHE A 62 -7.26 -15.44 1.42
CA PHE A 62 -7.54 -14.83 0.12
C PHE A 62 -8.80 -15.43 -0.53
N PRO A 63 -9.93 -14.69 -0.59
CA PRO A 63 -11.24 -15.31 -0.84
C PRO A 63 -11.51 -15.54 -2.33
N TRP A 64 -10.65 -15.01 -3.21
CA TRP A 64 -10.90 -15.00 -4.64
C TRP A 64 -10.12 -16.07 -5.42
N GLN A 65 -10.42 -16.15 -6.72
CA GLN A 65 -9.83 -17.12 -7.64
C GLN A 65 -8.65 -16.54 -8.44
N LYS A 66 -8.06 -17.36 -9.31
CA LYS A 66 -6.87 -17.04 -10.12
C LYS A 66 -6.98 -15.71 -10.88
N ASP A 67 -8.11 -15.44 -11.55
CA ASP A 67 -8.30 -14.20 -12.33
C ASP A 67 -8.31 -12.94 -11.46
N SER A 68 -8.84 -13.05 -10.26
CA SER A 68 -8.84 -11.96 -9.28
C SER A 68 -7.42 -11.67 -8.79
N LEU A 69 -6.64 -12.72 -8.50
CA LEU A 69 -5.23 -12.57 -8.14
C LEU A 69 -4.45 -11.92 -9.29
N CYS A 70 -4.68 -12.31 -10.55
CA CYS A 70 -4.09 -11.63 -11.71
C CYS A 70 -4.41 -10.13 -11.75
N LYS A 71 -5.66 -9.74 -11.45
CA LYS A 71 -6.08 -8.33 -11.42
C LYS A 71 -5.41 -7.58 -10.27
N VAL A 72 -5.24 -8.20 -9.11
CA VAL A 72 -4.55 -7.65 -7.94
C VAL A 72 -3.06 -7.44 -8.24
N LEU A 73 -2.37 -8.44 -8.78
CA LEU A 73 -0.96 -8.32 -9.14
C LEU A 73 -0.73 -7.16 -10.13
N ARG A 74 -1.60 -7.03 -11.14
CA ARG A 74 -1.54 -5.91 -12.09
C ARG A 74 -1.81 -4.55 -11.43
N SER A 75 -2.74 -4.48 -10.48
CA SER A 75 -3.03 -3.21 -9.77
C SER A 75 -1.90 -2.80 -8.82
N MET A 76 -1.11 -3.75 -8.34
CA MET A 76 0.12 -3.55 -7.57
C MET A 76 1.36 -3.30 -8.45
N ASN A 77 1.20 -3.10 -9.77
CA ASN A 77 2.30 -2.92 -10.72
C ASN A 77 3.26 -4.11 -10.85
N PHE A 78 2.79 -5.34 -10.63
CA PHE A 78 3.53 -6.53 -11.06
C PHE A 78 3.22 -6.87 -12.52
N ARG A 79 4.24 -7.37 -13.23
CA ARG A 79 4.13 -7.80 -14.64
C ARG A 79 4.92 -9.08 -14.89
N TRP A 80 4.44 -9.84 -15.86
CA TRP A 80 5.17 -11.00 -16.39
C TRP A 80 6.16 -10.53 -17.46
N LYS A 81 7.46 -10.77 -17.24
CA LYS A 81 8.52 -10.54 -18.22
C LYS A 81 8.89 -11.87 -18.87
N LYS A 82 8.86 -11.92 -20.20
CA LYS A 82 9.38 -13.07 -20.97
C LYS A 82 10.91 -13.02 -20.92
N CYS A 83 11.52 -14.14 -20.56
CA CYS A 83 12.97 -14.36 -20.60
C CYS A 83 13.37 -14.91 -21.97
N VAL A 84 14.68 -14.94 -22.26
CA VAL A 84 15.23 -15.44 -23.52
C VAL A 84 14.80 -16.88 -23.80
N ASN A 85 14.77 -17.71 -22.76
CA ASN A 85 14.32 -19.11 -22.79
C ASN A 85 12.78 -19.30 -22.86
N LYS A 86 12.01 -18.27 -23.26
CA LYS A 86 10.53 -18.24 -23.32
C LYS A 86 9.80 -18.40 -21.98
N ARG A 87 10.50 -18.63 -20.85
CA ARG A 87 9.88 -18.63 -19.51
C ARG A 87 9.41 -17.22 -19.15
N LYS A 88 8.41 -17.13 -18.27
CA LYS A 88 7.92 -15.84 -17.75
C LYS A 88 8.24 -15.73 -16.27
N ILE A 89 8.86 -14.62 -15.88
CA ILE A 89 9.09 -14.26 -14.48
C ILE A 89 8.12 -13.15 -14.07
N LEU A 90 7.63 -13.19 -12.83
CA LEU A 90 6.81 -12.13 -12.25
C LEU A 90 7.72 -11.12 -11.57
N ILE A 91 7.72 -9.88 -12.06
CA ILE A 91 8.55 -8.80 -11.51
C ILE A 91 7.69 -7.58 -11.16
N GLU A 92 8.10 -6.85 -10.12
CA GLU A 92 7.56 -5.52 -9.85
C GLU A 92 8.09 -4.54 -10.90
N ARG A 93 7.30 -3.53 -11.29
CA ARG A 93 7.78 -2.55 -12.30
C ARG A 93 9.00 -1.79 -11.76
N PRO A 94 10.08 -1.61 -12.55
CA PRO A 94 11.32 -0.97 -12.09
C PRO A 94 11.13 0.40 -11.43
N HIS A 95 10.21 1.24 -11.94
CA HIS A 95 9.95 2.53 -11.30
C HIS A 95 9.42 2.42 -9.85
N ILE A 96 8.67 1.38 -9.49
CA ILE A 96 8.19 1.18 -8.10
C ILE A 96 9.36 0.80 -7.20
N VAL A 97 10.22 -0.11 -7.67
CA VAL A 97 11.46 -0.50 -6.98
C VAL A 97 12.36 0.72 -6.80
N PHE A 98 12.49 1.58 -7.83
CA PHE A 98 13.21 2.85 -7.72
C PHE A 98 12.64 3.78 -6.64
N TRP A 99 11.31 3.95 -6.57
CA TRP A 99 10.68 4.74 -5.50
C TRP A 99 11.00 4.17 -4.12
N ARG A 100 10.90 2.85 -3.94
CA ARG A 100 11.25 2.18 -2.69
C ARG A 100 12.72 2.40 -2.34
N ASN A 101 13.63 2.18 -3.28
CA ASN A 101 15.06 2.37 -3.07
C ASN A 101 15.42 3.82 -2.69
N ASN A 102 14.77 4.82 -3.29
CA ASN A 102 15.00 6.22 -2.91
C ASN A 102 14.54 6.49 -1.48
N TYR A 103 13.34 6.04 -1.12
CA TYR A 103 12.82 6.13 0.25
C TYR A 103 13.77 5.47 1.24
N LEU A 104 14.19 4.23 0.98
CA LEU A 104 15.07 3.47 1.88
C LEU A 104 16.44 4.15 2.05
N ARG A 105 17.06 4.64 0.95
CA ARG A 105 18.33 5.38 1.02
C ARG A 105 18.20 6.64 1.87
N GLU A 106 17.11 7.38 1.69
CA GLU A 106 16.85 8.61 2.42
C GLU A 106 16.62 8.33 3.91
N MET A 107 15.73 7.39 4.24
CA MET A 107 15.45 7.00 5.61
C MET A 107 16.69 6.48 6.35
N ARG A 108 17.53 5.66 5.70
CA ARG A 108 18.80 5.20 6.29
C ARG A 108 19.73 6.36 6.66
N LYS A 109 19.86 7.36 5.78
CA LYS A 109 20.67 8.57 6.07
C LYS A 109 20.09 9.34 7.26
N LEU A 110 18.78 9.56 7.27
CA LEU A 110 18.10 10.32 8.32
C LEU A 110 18.22 9.61 9.68
N ARG A 111 18.02 8.30 9.73
CA ARG A 111 18.24 7.48 10.94
C ARG A 111 19.69 7.50 11.40
N ALA A 112 20.66 7.34 10.50
CA ALA A 112 22.07 7.40 10.84
C ALA A 112 22.47 8.77 11.43
N SER A 113 21.83 9.84 10.99
CA SER A 113 22.00 11.18 11.57
C SER A 113 21.15 11.46 12.82
N GLY A 114 20.48 10.45 13.39
CA GLY A 114 19.70 10.57 14.63
C GLY A 114 18.47 11.49 14.51
N ARG A 115 17.92 11.65 13.31
CA ARG A 115 16.80 12.57 13.07
C ARG A 115 15.52 12.08 13.73
N HIS A 116 14.74 13.02 14.26
CA HIS A 116 13.44 12.73 14.87
C HIS A 116 12.39 12.48 13.79
N ILE A 117 11.97 11.21 13.62
CA ILE A 117 10.98 10.80 12.62
C ILE A 117 9.58 10.81 13.24
N VAL A 118 8.67 11.46 12.54
CA VAL A 118 7.26 11.61 12.89
C VAL A 118 6.43 11.03 11.76
N TYR A 119 5.57 10.08 12.09
CA TYR A 119 4.65 9.43 11.17
C TYR A 119 3.29 10.10 11.26
N ILE A 120 2.70 10.43 10.12
CA ILE A 120 1.37 11.02 10.03
C ILE A 120 0.50 10.21 9.08
N ASP A 121 -0.78 10.13 9.41
CA ASP A 121 -1.79 9.54 8.52
C ASP A 121 -3.21 9.86 9.00
N GLU A 122 -4.19 9.52 8.18
CA GLU A 122 -5.60 9.50 8.52
C GLU A 122 -6.14 8.08 8.66
N THR A 123 -7.16 7.91 9.49
CA THR A 123 -7.97 6.69 9.50
C THR A 123 -9.44 7.03 9.68
N TRP A 124 -10.29 6.07 9.30
CA TRP A 124 -11.72 6.12 9.58
C TRP A 124 -12.07 5.14 10.69
N ILE A 125 -13.07 5.51 11.48
CA ILE A 125 -13.63 4.68 12.55
C ILE A 125 -15.16 4.71 12.38
N ASP A 126 -15.74 3.55 12.09
CA ASP A 126 -17.16 3.38 11.89
C ASP A 126 -17.86 2.90 13.17
N SER A 127 -19.14 3.26 13.36
CA SER A 127 -19.91 2.88 14.56
C SER A 127 -20.18 1.38 14.71
N ASN A 128 -20.08 0.65 13.60
CA ASN A 128 -20.25 -0.80 13.52
C ASN A 128 -18.90 -1.55 13.62
N LEU A 129 -17.83 -0.87 14.01
CA LEU A 129 -16.54 -1.50 14.25
C LEU A 129 -16.62 -2.39 15.50
N THR A 130 -17.01 -3.66 15.33
CA THR A 130 -17.19 -4.67 16.39
C THR A 130 -16.24 -5.86 16.23
N PHE A 131 -16.23 -6.76 17.22
CA PHE A 131 -15.67 -8.10 17.04
C PHE A 131 -16.36 -8.84 15.88
N LYS A 132 -15.57 -9.59 15.10
CA LYS A 132 -16.06 -10.36 13.93
C LYS A 132 -16.64 -11.73 14.30
N LYS A 133 -16.21 -12.30 15.43
CA LYS A 133 -16.61 -13.64 15.90
C LYS A 133 -16.98 -13.57 17.38
N CYS A 134 -18.12 -14.13 17.76
CA CYS A 134 -18.45 -14.44 19.15
C CYS A 134 -19.27 -15.73 19.21
N TRP A 135 -19.23 -16.42 20.35
CA TRP A 135 -20.12 -17.54 20.64
C TRP A 135 -21.54 -17.01 20.85
N GLN A 136 -22.51 -17.55 20.13
CA GLN A 136 -23.90 -17.08 20.14
C GLN A 136 -24.85 -18.26 20.37
N HIS A 137 -25.90 -18.02 21.13
CA HIS A 137 -27.06 -18.92 21.21
C HIS A 137 -28.00 -18.65 20.03
N ASP A 138 -28.70 -19.69 19.56
CA ASP A 138 -29.62 -19.66 18.40
C ASP A 138 -30.73 -18.58 18.48
N THR A 139 -30.98 -18.03 19.65
CA THR A 139 -32.04 -17.05 19.93
C THR A 139 -31.58 -15.58 19.94
N VAL A 140 -30.27 -15.30 19.79
CA VAL A 140 -29.72 -13.94 19.83
C VAL A 140 -29.31 -13.48 18.44
N LEU A 141 -29.75 -12.28 18.03
CA LEU A 141 -29.30 -11.63 16.80
C LEU A 141 -27.76 -11.50 16.81
N GLY A 142 -27.11 -12.15 15.85
CA GLY A 142 -25.65 -12.29 15.82
C GLY A 142 -24.86 -11.03 15.50
N ALA A 143 -23.52 -11.16 15.54
CA ALA A 143 -22.57 -10.14 15.10
C ALA A 143 -22.97 -9.62 13.71
N GLN A 144 -23.33 -8.34 13.61
CA GLN A 144 -23.82 -7.75 12.38
C GLN A 144 -22.67 -7.55 11.38
N ILE A 145 -22.60 -8.42 10.38
CA ILE A 145 -21.61 -8.32 9.31
C ILE A 145 -22.21 -7.44 8.20
N ASN A 146 -21.59 -6.27 7.95
CA ASN A 146 -21.88 -5.36 6.83
C ASN A 146 -23.22 -4.59 6.86
N VAL A 147 -23.49 -3.84 7.92
CA VAL A 147 -24.48 -2.74 7.85
C VAL A 147 -23.76 -1.45 7.48
N SER A 148 -24.33 -0.61 6.60
CA SER A 148 -23.79 0.73 6.34
C SER A 148 -23.79 1.52 7.64
N SER A 149 -22.61 1.90 8.15
CA SER A 149 -22.51 2.66 9.40
C SER A 149 -23.21 4.02 9.29
N LYS A 150 -24.02 4.34 10.30
CA LYS A 150 -24.68 5.66 10.43
C LYS A 150 -23.70 6.77 10.84
N ASN A 151 -22.63 6.41 11.57
CA ASN A 151 -21.65 7.35 12.10
C ASN A 151 -20.23 6.90 11.78
N ARG A 152 -19.54 7.73 11.00
CA ARG A 152 -18.13 7.57 10.68
C ARG A 152 -17.34 8.75 11.21
N LEU A 153 -16.25 8.48 11.92
CA LEU A 153 -15.26 9.47 12.29
C LEU A 153 -14.09 9.44 11.31
N ILE A 154 -13.53 10.61 11.02
CA ILE A 154 -12.21 10.79 10.44
C ILE A 154 -11.30 11.19 11.59
N VAL A 155 -10.20 10.46 11.73
CA VAL A 155 -9.15 10.72 12.70
C VAL A 155 -7.87 11.01 11.95
N VAL A 156 -7.22 12.12 12.28
CA VAL A 156 -5.87 12.45 11.79
C VAL A 156 -4.99 12.70 13.00
N HIS A 157 -3.78 12.15 12.97
CA HIS A 157 -2.81 12.37 14.03
C HIS A 157 -1.39 12.21 13.50
N ALA A 158 -0.45 12.68 14.31
CA ALA A 158 0.97 12.46 14.18
C ALA A 158 1.55 11.77 15.42
N GLY A 159 2.55 10.90 15.24
CA GLY A 159 3.25 10.26 16.34
C GLY A 159 4.68 9.86 15.98
N SER A 160 5.46 9.54 17.01
CA SER A 160 6.87 9.12 16.91
C SER A 160 7.11 7.93 17.85
N SER A 161 8.35 7.46 17.95
CA SER A 161 8.72 6.44 18.94
C SER A 161 8.43 6.86 20.40
N ALA A 162 8.25 8.16 20.67
CA ALA A 162 7.86 8.68 21.98
C ALA A 162 6.34 8.67 22.24
N GLY A 163 5.52 8.23 21.28
CA GLY A 163 4.07 8.28 21.35
C GLY A 163 3.45 9.30 20.39
N PHE A 164 2.13 9.49 20.55
CA PHE A 164 1.38 10.54 19.85
C PHE A 164 1.91 11.94 20.20
N ILE A 165 1.95 12.84 19.22
CA ILE A 165 2.35 14.23 19.42
C ILE A 165 1.20 15.01 20.08
N PRO A 166 1.37 15.53 21.31
CA PRO A 166 0.33 16.29 21.98
C PRO A 166 -0.13 17.48 21.12
N GLY A 167 -1.43 17.72 21.02
CA GLY A 167 -2.00 18.82 20.24
C GLY A 167 -2.16 18.57 18.74
N ALA A 168 -1.57 17.49 18.19
CA ALA A 168 -1.71 17.13 16.78
C ALA A 168 -2.99 16.32 16.46
N GLN A 169 -3.78 15.94 17.46
CA GLN A 169 -4.98 15.15 17.27
C GLN A 169 -6.10 15.95 16.58
N LEU A 170 -6.76 15.32 15.60
CA LEU A 170 -8.02 15.79 15.01
C LEU A 170 -9.00 14.63 14.88
N ILE A 171 -10.21 14.80 15.43
CA ILE A 171 -11.32 13.83 15.31
C ILE A 171 -12.59 14.60 14.92
N TYR A 172 -13.19 14.25 13.78
CA TYR A 172 -14.45 14.85 13.36
C TYR A 172 -15.35 13.85 12.62
N LYS A 173 -16.65 14.15 12.53
CA LYS A 173 -17.61 13.29 11.85
C LYS A 173 -17.42 13.44 10.33
N ALA A 174 -17.20 12.32 9.66
CA ALA A 174 -17.24 12.27 8.20
C ALA A 174 -18.63 12.72 7.74
N SER A 175 -18.71 13.59 6.74
CA SER A 175 -19.96 14.21 6.23
C SER A 175 -20.65 15.24 7.14
N ALA A 176 -19.97 15.74 8.18
CA ALA A 176 -20.44 16.95 8.87
C ALA A 176 -20.64 18.09 7.85
N GLN A 177 -21.73 18.85 8.00
CA GLN A 177 -22.08 19.99 7.14
C GLN A 177 -21.73 21.34 7.78
N SER A 178 -21.30 21.32 9.05
CA SER A 178 -21.00 22.49 9.85
C SER A 178 -19.75 22.24 10.71
N GLY A 179 -19.07 23.33 11.08
CA GLY A 179 -17.86 23.32 11.88
C GLY A 179 -16.56 23.52 11.07
N ASP A 180 -15.49 23.72 11.83
CA ASP A 180 -14.15 24.07 11.32
C ASP A 180 -13.51 22.99 10.43
N TYR A 181 -13.94 21.74 10.62
CA TYR A 181 -13.59 20.58 9.80
C TYR A 181 -14.88 19.86 9.41
N HIS A 182 -15.19 19.87 8.11
CA HIS A 182 -16.42 19.32 7.56
C HIS A 182 -16.16 18.49 6.29
N GLY A 183 -17.12 17.65 5.92
CA GLY A 183 -17.00 16.78 4.76
C GLY A 183 -16.02 15.61 4.94
N GLN A 184 -15.38 15.20 3.85
CA GLN A 184 -14.27 14.22 3.86
C GLN A 184 -12.94 14.94 4.03
N MET A 185 -11.88 14.21 4.40
CA MET A 185 -10.54 14.78 4.34
C MET A 185 -10.25 15.20 2.90
N ASN A 186 -9.67 16.39 2.76
CA ASN A 186 -9.30 17.00 1.49
C ASN A 186 -8.09 17.91 1.72
N TYR A 187 -7.51 18.44 0.64
CA TYR A 187 -6.35 19.32 0.73
C TYR A 187 -6.52 20.49 1.71
N GLY A 188 -7.65 21.19 1.69
CA GLY A 188 -7.85 22.35 2.57
C GLY A 188 -7.94 21.97 4.05
N ASN A 189 -8.66 20.89 4.37
CA ASN A 189 -8.72 20.36 5.73
C ASN A 189 -7.34 19.87 6.19
N PHE A 190 -6.58 19.21 5.31
CA PHE A 190 -5.26 18.69 5.63
C PHE A 190 -4.23 19.81 5.80
N GLU A 191 -4.22 20.81 4.92
CA GLU A 191 -3.39 22.03 5.03
C GLU A 191 -3.67 22.76 6.35
N LYS A 192 -4.95 22.94 6.70
CA LYS A 192 -5.36 23.53 7.98
C LYS A 192 -4.84 22.73 9.17
N TRP A 193 -4.99 21.40 9.15
CA TRP A 193 -4.47 20.54 10.21
C TRP A 193 -2.94 20.62 10.31
N VAL A 194 -2.22 20.65 9.19
CA VAL A 194 -0.76 20.83 9.18
C VAL A 194 -0.38 22.14 9.87
N LEU A 195 -1.00 23.25 9.50
CA LEU A 195 -0.68 24.58 10.01
C LEU A 195 -1.07 24.77 11.49
N GLU A 196 -2.25 24.30 11.89
CA GLU A 196 -2.83 24.60 13.21
C GLU A 196 -2.53 23.55 14.28
N LYS A 197 -2.27 22.30 13.88
CA LYS A 197 -2.18 21.15 14.80
C LYS A 197 -0.84 20.43 14.70
N LEU A 198 -0.30 20.24 13.50
CA LEU A 198 0.97 19.54 13.34
C LEU A 198 2.17 20.45 13.66
N LEU A 199 2.41 21.46 12.81
CA LEU A 199 3.62 22.30 12.87
C LEU A 199 3.86 22.95 14.23
N PRO A 200 2.86 23.53 14.92
CA PRO A 200 3.09 24.17 16.22
C PRO A 200 3.54 23.21 17.33
N ASN A 201 3.28 21.91 17.16
CA ASN A 201 3.56 20.87 18.16
C ASN A 201 4.76 19.97 17.79
N LEU A 202 5.43 20.24 16.67
CA LEU A 202 6.61 19.48 16.26
C LEU A 202 7.86 19.92 17.00
N ARG A 203 8.75 18.96 17.23
CA ARG A 203 10.13 19.28 17.61
C ARG A 203 10.85 19.92 16.42
N PRO A 204 11.70 20.95 16.64
CA PRO A 204 12.47 21.57 15.57
C PRO A 204 13.19 20.55 14.71
N GLN A 205 13.22 20.76 13.40
CA GLN A 205 13.91 19.89 12.47
C GLN A 205 13.45 18.42 12.50
N SER A 206 12.18 18.16 12.84
CA SER A 206 11.59 16.83 12.65
C SER A 206 11.53 16.42 11.16
N VAL A 207 11.56 15.11 10.92
CA VAL A 207 11.28 14.47 9.63
C VAL A 207 9.83 13.99 9.66
N ILE A 208 9.02 14.39 8.69
CA ILE A 208 7.62 13.99 8.53
C ILE A 208 7.54 12.89 7.48
N CYS A 209 7.20 11.68 7.92
CA CYS A 209 6.90 10.54 7.06
C CYS A 209 5.40 10.46 6.80
N MET A 210 4.99 10.47 5.53
CA MET A 210 3.59 10.44 5.13
C MET A 210 3.34 9.69 3.81
N ASP A 211 2.12 9.18 3.63
CA ASP A 211 1.71 8.57 2.37
C ASP A 211 1.54 9.61 1.23
N SER A 212 1.56 9.11 0.00
CA SER A 212 1.34 9.84 -1.25
C SER A 212 -0.16 10.09 -1.51
N PRO A 213 -0.51 10.89 -2.53
CA PRO A 213 -0.83 12.29 -2.48
C PRO A 213 -2.35 12.59 -2.32
N TYR A 214 -3.12 11.74 -1.66
CA TYR A 214 -4.59 11.85 -1.64
C TYR A 214 -5.11 13.21 -1.12
N HIS A 215 -4.36 13.85 -0.21
CA HIS A 215 -4.68 15.18 0.34
C HIS A 215 -3.65 16.24 -0.01
N THR A 216 -2.82 16.01 -1.03
CA THR A 216 -1.71 16.92 -1.36
C THR A 216 -1.88 17.47 -2.76
N LYS A 217 -1.80 18.79 -2.87
CA LYS A 217 -1.92 19.49 -4.15
C LYS A 217 -0.53 19.72 -4.72
N ILE A 218 -0.34 19.37 -5.99
CA ILE A 218 0.86 19.73 -6.74
C ILE A 218 0.88 21.25 -6.86
N GLU A 219 2.02 21.86 -6.52
CA GLU A 219 2.15 23.32 -6.51
C GLU A 219 2.04 23.92 -7.91
N ASP A 220 2.77 23.35 -8.86
CA ASP A 220 2.77 23.78 -10.26
C ASP A 220 2.41 22.61 -11.19
N PRO A 221 1.10 22.30 -11.30
CA PRO A 221 0.66 21.11 -12.03
C PRO A 221 0.93 21.23 -13.52
N THR A 222 1.61 20.23 -14.08
CA THR A 222 1.79 20.11 -15.53
C THR A 222 0.43 19.90 -16.21
N PRO A 223 0.13 20.61 -17.32
CA PRO A 223 -1.11 20.42 -18.07
C PRO A 223 -1.27 18.96 -18.52
N ARG A 224 -2.49 18.45 -18.40
CA ARG A 224 -2.84 17.09 -18.87
C ARG A 224 -3.01 17.07 -20.39
N LYS A 225 -2.94 15.89 -21.01
CA LYS A 225 -3.16 15.67 -22.45
C LYS A 225 -4.44 16.31 -23.00
N TYR A 226 -5.49 16.35 -22.17
CA TYR A 226 -6.80 16.89 -22.54
C TYR A 226 -7.00 18.36 -22.13
N ALA A 227 -6.02 19.01 -21.50
CA ALA A 227 -6.10 20.43 -21.12
C ALA A 227 -6.39 21.33 -22.32
N THR A 228 -6.95 22.52 -22.09
CA THR A 228 -7.23 23.47 -23.18
C THR A 228 -5.93 23.94 -23.82
N LYS A 229 -6.00 24.35 -25.10
CA LYS A 229 -4.85 24.89 -25.81
C LYS A 229 -4.25 26.10 -25.08
N GLN A 230 -5.11 26.98 -24.56
CA GLN A 230 -4.68 28.15 -23.80
C GLN A 230 -3.93 27.76 -22.53
N THR A 231 -4.40 26.75 -21.78
CA THR A 231 -3.69 26.26 -20.59
C THR A 231 -2.30 25.73 -20.94
N MET A 232 -2.18 25.00 -22.05
CA MET A 232 -0.89 24.48 -22.53
C MET A 232 0.08 25.61 -22.89
N VAL A 233 -0.38 26.60 -23.67
CA VAL A 233 0.42 27.78 -24.06
C VAL A 233 0.83 28.60 -22.83
N ASN A 234 -0.10 28.89 -21.91
CA ASN A 234 0.20 29.65 -20.70
C ASN A 234 1.26 28.95 -19.83
N TRP A 235 1.19 27.62 -19.71
CA TRP A 235 2.18 26.87 -18.94
C TRP A 235 3.57 26.90 -19.61
N LEU A 236 3.63 26.72 -20.93
CA LEU A 236 4.89 26.80 -21.69
C LEU A 236 5.52 28.18 -21.55
N MET A 237 4.73 29.25 -21.71
CA MET A 237 5.22 30.63 -21.53
C MET A 237 5.67 30.90 -20.08
N LYS A 238 4.90 30.43 -19.07
CA LYS A 238 5.29 30.53 -17.66
C LYS A 238 6.62 29.83 -17.37
N LYS A 239 6.90 28.73 -18.06
CA LYS A 239 8.17 27.99 -17.99
C LYS A 239 9.25 28.53 -18.92
N THR A 240 9.01 29.67 -19.58
CA THR A 240 9.95 30.27 -20.55
C THR A 240 10.35 29.31 -21.69
N ILE A 241 9.43 28.41 -22.07
CA ILE A 241 9.61 27.49 -23.20
C ILE A 241 8.97 28.11 -24.44
N CYS A 242 9.76 28.25 -25.50
CA CYS A 242 9.26 28.80 -26.76
C CYS A 242 8.19 27.90 -27.38
N CYS A 243 7.04 28.48 -27.72
CA CYS A 243 5.97 27.80 -28.44
C CYS A 243 5.24 28.77 -29.37
N ASP A 244 4.85 28.33 -30.57
CA ASP A 244 3.98 29.12 -31.45
C ASP A 244 2.51 28.89 -31.05
N PRO A 245 1.73 29.93 -30.71
CA PRO A 245 0.31 29.82 -30.41
C PRO A 245 -0.52 29.17 -31.54
N LYS A 246 -0.03 29.09 -32.77
CA LYS A 246 -0.67 28.40 -33.90
C LYS A 246 -0.52 26.87 -33.84
N MET A 247 0.45 26.34 -33.09
CA MET A 247 0.70 24.91 -32.93
C MET A 247 -0.56 24.12 -32.53
N ARG A 248 -0.67 22.89 -32.99
CA ARG A 248 -1.77 21.99 -32.61
C ARG A 248 -1.60 21.54 -31.16
N LYS A 249 -2.70 21.19 -30.49
CA LYS A 249 -2.66 20.71 -29.09
C LYS A 249 -1.71 19.53 -28.89
N ALA A 250 -1.61 18.62 -29.86
CA ALA A 250 -0.71 17.48 -29.78
C ALA A 250 0.77 17.90 -29.75
N GLU A 251 1.15 18.90 -30.54
CA GLU A 251 2.52 19.42 -30.60
C GLU A 251 2.87 20.19 -29.33
N LEU A 252 1.94 21.04 -28.85
CA LEU A 252 2.08 21.74 -27.57
C LEU A 252 2.22 20.75 -26.41
N PHE A 253 1.42 19.69 -26.41
CA PHE A 253 1.51 18.66 -25.37
C PHE A 253 2.84 17.88 -25.46
N ASN A 254 3.35 17.59 -26.66
CA ASN A 254 4.66 16.97 -26.80
C ASN A 254 5.77 17.85 -26.20
N LEU A 255 5.75 19.16 -26.47
CA LEU A 255 6.68 20.11 -25.84
C LEU A 255 6.56 20.10 -24.30
N ILE A 256 5.34 20.04 -23.78
CA ILE A 256 5.09 19.95 -22.33
C ILE A 256 5.67 18.66 -21.76
N GLU A 257 5.49 17.52 -22.42
CA GLU A 257 6.04 16.24 -21.97
C GLU A 257 7.58 16.24 -21.99
N CYS A 258 8.21 16.78 -23.03
CA CYS A 258 9.67 16.92 -23.12
C CYS A 258 10.26 17.80 -22.01
N ASN A 259 9.48 18.77 -21.50
CA ASN A 259 9.91 19.71 -20.47
C ASN A 259 9.22 19.49 -19.12
N ARG A 260 8.59 18.31 -18.92
CA ARG A 260 7.92 18.01 -17.66
C ARG A 260 8.97 18.00 -16.53
N PRO A 261 8.70 18.67 -15.39
CA PRO A 261 9.56 18.57 -14.21
C PRO A 261 9.72 17.11 -13.79
N LYS A 262 10.96 16.67 -13.59
CA LYS A 262 11.27 15.31 -13.14
C LYS A 262 10.78 15.06 -11.71
N ASN A 263 10.79 16.10 -10.88
CA ASN A 263 10.35 16.06 -9.50
C ASN A 263 9.02 16.80 -9.37
N VAL A 264 8.04 16.13 -8.76
CA VAL A 264 6.75 16.71 -8.44
C VAL A 264 6.87 17.36 -7.07
N ILE A 265 6.61 18.66 -6.99
CA ILE A 265 6.62 19.43 -5.74
C ILE A 265 5.17 19.55 -5.24
N TYR A 266 4.94 19.14 -4.00
CA TYR A 266 3.65 19.28 -3.34
C TYR A 266 3.67 20.50 -2.43
N LYS A 267 2.55 21.24 -2.40
CA LYS A 267 2.43 22.46 -1.58
C LYS A 267 2.67 22.21 -0.09
N ILE A 268 2.14 21.09 0.43
CA ILE A 268 2.35 20.71 1.83
C ILE A 268 3.84 20.47 2.11
N ASP A 269 4.59 19.92 1.14
CA ASP A 269 6.02 19.66 1.33
C ASP A 269 6.77 20.97 1.49
N ASN A 270 6.46 21.98 0.68
CA ASN A 270 7.03 23.32 0.85
C ASN A 270 6.65 23.95 2.18
N ILE A 271 5.37 23.91 2.57
CA ILE A 271 4.92 24.46 3.85
C ILE A 271 5.72 23.83 5.01
N ILE A 272 5.89 22.50 5.00
CA ILE A 272 6.65 21.79 6.04
C ILE A 272 8.14 22.17 5.97
N ASN A 273 8.73 22.23 4.78
CA ASN A 273 10.14 22.58 4.58
C ASN A 273 10.47 24.03 4.97
N GLU A 274 9.62 24.99 4.63
CA GLU A 274 9.73 26.40 4.99
C GLU A 274 9.65 26.61 6.52
N ASN A 275 8.96 25.70 7.23
CA ASN A 275 8.92 25.67 8.69
C ASN A 275 10.09 24.88 9.32
N GLY A 276 11.14 24.58 8.55
CA GLY A 276 12.38 23.99 9.04
C GLY A 276 12.31 22.48 9.30
N HIS A 277 11.30 21.79 8.78
CA HIS A 277 11.15 20.34 8.85
C HIS A 277 11.52 19.69 7.51
N HIS A 278 11.62 18.37 7.47
CA HIS A 278 11.91 17.63 6.24
C HIS A 278 10.78 16.64 5.94
N VAL A 279 10.40 16.49 4.68
CA VAL A 279 9.35 15.55 4.27
C VAL A 279 9.95 14.33 3.59
N VAL A 280 9.50 13.15 4.02
CA VAL A 280 9.74 11.87 3.33
C VAL A 280 8.40 11.27 2.96
N ARG A 281 8.23 10.92 1.67
CA ARG A 281 7.01 10.30 1.17
C ARG A 281 7.19 8.81 0.95
N LEU A 282 6.21 8.03 1.40
CA LEU A 282 6.22 6.58 1.21
C LEU A 282 6.18 6.20 -0.28
N PRO A 283 6.86 5.11 -0.65
CA PRO A 283 6.72 4.55 -1.99
C PRO A 283 5.32 3.97 -2.17
N PRO A 284 4.72 4.06 -3.37
CA PRO A 284 3.37 3.55 -3.61
C PRO A 284 3.21 2.09 -3.17
N TYR A 285 2.08 1.76 -2.52
CA TYR A 285 1.75 0.42 -2.02
C TYR A 285 2.67 -0.11 -0.90
N HIS A 286 3.21 0.76 -0.05
CA HIS A 286 4.05 0.39 1.10
C HIS A 286 3.58 1.11 2.38
N CYS A 287 2.30 0.94 2.73
CA CYS A 287 1.77 1.44 3.99
C CYS A 287 2.41 0.75 5.21
N ASP A 288 2.98 -0.45 5.02
CA ASP A 288 3.79 -1.18 6.00
C ASP A 288 5.07 -0.46 6.42
N LEU A 289 5.49 0.57 5.68
CA LEU A 289 6.58 1.46 6.05
C LEU A 289 6.12 2.69 6.87
N ASN A 290 4.83 2.78 7.19
CA ASN A 290 4.26 3.84 8.02
C ASN A 290 3.90 3.32 9.42
N ALA A 291 4.63 3.72 10.46
CA ALA A 291 4.42 3.16 11.80
C ALA A 291 3.02 3.46 12.37
N ILE A 292 2.42 4.58 11.98
CA ILE A 292 1.08 4.97 12.45
C ILE A 292 -0.03 4.03 11.94
N GLU A 293 0.17 3.32 10.83
CA GLU A 293 -0.81 2.35 10.31
C GLU A 293 -0.97 1.14 11.25
N TYR A 294 0.12 0.75 11.92
CA TYR A 294 0.09 -0.27 12.97
C TYR A 294 -0.60 0.26 14.23
N VAL A 295 -0.33 1.51 14.59
CA VAL A 295 -1.02 2.18 15.71
C VAL A 295 -2.52 2.29 15.47
N TRP A 296 -2.95 2.61 14.24
CA TRP A 296 -4.36 2.58 13.85
C TRP A 296 -4.99 1.22 14.02
N SER A 297 -4.24 0.16 13.77
CA SER A 297 -4.73 -1.20 13.99
C SER A 297 -4.92 -1.50 15.47
N SER A 298 -4.01 -1.05 16.33
CA SER A 298 -4.16 -1.13 17.79
C SER A 298 -5.35 -0.33 18.31
N VAL A 299 -5.51 0.93 17.87
CA VAL A 299 -6.65 1.77 18.22
C VAL A 299 -7.97 1.10 17.81
N LYS A 300 -8.05 0.60 16.58
CA LYS A 300 -9.23 -0.12 16.08
C LYS A 300 -9.50 -1.40 16.87
N ARG A 301 -8.46 -2.13 17.28
CA ARG A 301 -8.58 -3.32 18.15
C ARG A 301 -9.21 -2.95 19.49
N LEU A 302 -8.69 -1.94 20.18
CA LEU A 302 -9.22 -1.46 21.46
C LEU A 302 -10.68 -1.02 21.36
N ILE A 303 -11.06 -0.37 20.25
CA ILE A 303 -12.46 0.03 20.01
C ILE A 303 -13.35 -1.20 19.78
N ARG A 304 -12.91 -2.17 18.97
CA ARG A 304 -13.66 -3.41 18.70
C ARG A 304 -13.93 -4.22 19.96
N GLU A 305 -12.93 -4.34 20.84
CA GLU A 305 -13.05 -5.06 22.11
C GLU A 305 -14.11 -4.43 23.04
N ARG A 306 -14.37 -3.13 22.89
CA ARG A 306 -15.35 -2.38 23.69
C ARG A 306 -16.72 -2.25 23.03
N ASN A 307 -16.77 -2.32 21.71
CA ASN A 307 -17.99 -2.13 20.94
C ASN A 307 -18.76 -3.44 20.81
N VAL A 308 -19.50 -3.79 21.87
CA VAL A 308 -20.30 -5.02 21.94
C VAL A 308 -21.62 -4.90 21.18
N THR A 309 -22.13 -3.68 20.97
CA THR A 309 -23.47 -3.46 20.40
C THR A 309 -23.47 -3.23 18.89
N GLY A 310 -22.37 -2.76 18.30
CA GLY A 310 -22.26 -2.53 16.85
C GLY A 310 -23.07 -1.37 16.28
N ASP A 311 -23.67 -0.55 17.13
CA ASP A 311 -24.30 0.72 16.73
C ASP A 311 -24.02 1.79 17.79
N LEU A 312 -22.76 2.27 17.83
CA LEU A 312 -22.39 3.36 18.72
C LEU A 312 -23.02 4.69 18.25
N SER A 313 -23.63 5.42 19.20
CA SER A 313 -23.95 6.83 19.00
C SER A 313 -22.68 7.61 18.65
N LEU A 314 -22.81 8.74 17.95
CA LEU A 314 -21.64 9.54 17.57
C LEU A 314 -20.82 9.98 18.80
N GLU A 315 -21.50 10.33 19.89
CA GLU A 315 -20.85 10.74 21.13
C GLU A 315 -20.06 9.59 21.77
N ASN A 316 -20.67 8.40 21.86
CA ASN A 316 -20.00 7.22 22.40
C ASN A 316 -18.86 6.75 21.50
N LEU A 317 -19.02 6.85 20.18
CA LEU A 317 -17.95 6.56 19.22
C LEU A 317 -16.76 7.50 19.41
N LYS A 318 -17.00 8.81 19.56
CA LYS A 318 -15.95 9.79 19.86
C LYS A 318 -15.27 9.51 21.20
N LYS A 319 -16.03 9.25 22.26
CA LYS A 319 -15.49 8.91 23.60
C LYS A 319 -14.65 7.64 23.56
N SER A 320 -15.13 6.59 22.91
CA SER A 320 -14.42 5.31 22.75
C SER A 320 -13.14 5.48 21.94
N THR A 321 -13.21 6.28 20.86
CA THR A 321 -12.03 6.62 20.04
C THR A 321 -10.99 7.37 20.87
N GLN A 322 -11.40 8.40 21.62
CA GLN A 322 -10.49 9.17 22.46
C GLN A 322 -9.81 8.26 23.49
N LYS A 323 -10.60 7.45 24.20
CA LYS A 323 -10.08 6.51 25.20
C LYS A 323 -9.09 5.50 24.58
N ALA A 324 -9.36 5.01 23.37
CA ALA A 324 -8.45 4.10 22.68
C ALA A 324 -7.13 4.80 22.28
N LEU A 325 -7.18 6.07 21.85
CA LEU A 325 -5.97 6.84 21.55
C LEU A 325 -5.13 7.09 22.81
N ASP A 326 -5.77 7.45 23.93
CA ASP A 326 -5.11 7.74 25.20
C ASP A 326 -4.41 6.51 25.81
N GLU A 327 -4.87 5.30 25.46
CA GLU A 327 -4.32 4.04 25.96
C GLU A 327 -3.14 3.50 25.15
N VAL A 328 -2.96 3.94 23.89
CA VAL A 328 -1.80 3.54 23.12
C VAL A 328 -0.55 4.15 23.76
N THR A 329 0.30 3.30 24.29
CA THR A 329 1.48 3.72 25.05
C THR A 329 2.64 4.13 24.14
N SER A 330 3.59 4.88 24.69
CA SER A 330 4.87 5.17 24.01
C SER A 330 5.68 3.90 23.73
N GLN A 331 5.62 2.90 24.62
CA GLN A 331 6.29 1.61 24.41
C GLN A 331 5.73 0.86 23.19
N GLU A 332 4.41 0.90 23.01
CA GLU A 332 3.77 0.31 21.84
C GLU A 332 4.16 1.04 20.55
N TRP A 333 4.13 2.39 20.58
CA TRP A 333 4.65 3.22 19.48
C TRP A 333 6.10 2.90 19.12
N GLN A 334 6.97 2.74 20.11
CA GLN A 334 8.36 2.36 19.91
C GLN A 334 8.47 0.97 19.26
N GLY A 335 7.66 0.01 19.70
CA GLY A 335 7.57 -1.32 19.09
C GLY A 335 7.24 -1.26 17.60
N HIS A 336 6.24 -0.48 17.21
CA HIS A 336 5.85 -0.28 15.82
C HIS A 336 6.92 0.44 14.99
N CYS A 337 7.57 1.47 15.55
CA CYS A 337 8.69 2.14 14.89
C CYS A 337 9.87 1.19 14.64
N ASN A 338 10.20 0.35 15.62
CA ASN A 338 11.26 -0.65 15.50
C ASN A 338 10.89 -1.73 14.47
N HIS A 339 9.61 -2.11 14.38
CA HIS A 339 9.13 -3.04 13.36
C HIS A 339 9.31 -2.45 11.95
N VAL A 340 8.91 -1.20 11.75
CA VAL A 340 9.09 -0.49 10.47
C VAL A 340 10.57 -0.40 10.10
N GLU A 341 11.47 -0.08 11.05
CA GLU A 341 12.91 -0.03 10.77
C GLU A 341 13.48 -1.41 10.37
N LYS A 342 13.00 -2.50 10.98
CA LYS A 342 13.34 -3.86 10.55
C LYS A 342 12.81 -4.17 9.15
N LEU A 343 11.60 -3.72 8.82
CA LEU A 343 11.03 -3.85 7.47
C LEU A 343 11.83 -3.07 6.44
N GLU A 344 12.24 -1.84 6.75
CA GLU A 344 13.10 -1.02 5.89
C GLU A 344 14.39 -1.77 5.53
N ASN A 345 15.07 -2.36 6.52
CA ASN A 345 16.27 -3.16 6.31
C ASN A 345 15.98 -4.44 5.51
N SER A 346 14.91 -5.15 5.84
CA SER A 346 14.48 -6.35 5.11
C SER A 346 14.19 -6.06 3.63
N TYR A 347 13.53 -4.94 3.31
CA TYR A 347 13.30 -4.54 1.92
C TYR A 347 14.60 -4.21 1.20
N TRP A 348 15.53 -3.54 1.88
CA TRP A 348 16.85 -3.20 1.32
C TRP A 348 17.60 -4.46 0.89
N ASP A 349 17.74 -5.43 1.80
CA ASP A 349 18.49 -6.66 1.55
C ASP A 349 17.79 -7.55 0.52
N LYS A 350 16.45 -7.65 0.58
CA LYS A 350 15.69 -8.45 -0.38
C LYS A 350 15.74 -7.89 -1.79
N ASP A 351 15.72 -6.57 -1.95
CA ASP A 351 15.75 -5.96 -3.28
C ASP A 351 17.10 -6.19 -3.97
N GLU A 352 18.22 -6.14 -3.23
CA GLU A 352 19.55 -6.49 -3.72
C GLU A 352 19.60 -7.94 -4.21
N LEU A 353 19.16 -8.89 -3.37
CA LEU A 353 19.11 -10.31 -3.74
C LEU A 353 18.18 -10.60 -4.93
N LEU A 354 17.06 -9.89 -5.02
CA LEU A 354 16.12 -10.05 -6.13
C LEU A 354 16.69 -9.56 -7.44
N GLU A 355 17.48 -8.49 -7.42
CA GLU A 355 18.16 -7.97 -8.61
C GLU A 355 19.11 -9.03 -9.17
N GLU A 356 19.98 -9.61 -8.33
CA GLU A 356 20.89 -10.70 -8.70
C GLU A 356 20.14 -11.91 -9.27
N ILE A 357 19.11 -12.40 -8.57
CA ILE A 357 18.32 -13.56 -9.01
C ILE A 357 17.62 -13.28 -10.34
N VAL A 358 17.05 -12.09 -10.52
CA VAL A 358 16.35 -11.73 -11.76
C VAL A 358 17.33 -11.65 -12.92
N ASP A 359 18.52 -11.09 -12.71
CA ASP A 359 19.56 -11.03 -13.74
C ASP A 359 20.07 -12.43 -14.08
N GLU A 360 20.33 -13.30 -13.10
CA GLU A 360 20.67 -14.70 -13.34
C GLU A 360 19.59 -15.44 -14.16
N LEU A 361 18.30 -15.26 -13.82
CA LEU A 361 17.21 -15.92 -14.54
C LEU A 361 17.02 -15.38 -15.97
N ILE A 362 17.42 -14.13 -16.22
CA ILE A 362 17.42 -13.53 -17.56
C ILE A 362 18.65 -13.99 -18.36
N ILE A 363 19.81 -14.09 -17.71
CA ILE A 363 21.11 -14.40 -18.31
C ILE A 363 21.32 -15.90 -18.50
N GLN A 364 20.81 -16.77 -17.61
CA GLN A 364 20.99 -18.23 -17.68
C GLN A 364 20.49 -18.80 -19.00
N THR A 365 21.49 -18.90 -19.88
CA THR A 365 21.56 -19.44 -21.22
C THR A 365 22.91 -20.15 -21.25
N GLY A 366 22.94 -21.45 -21.59
CA GLY A 366 24.18 -22.07 -22.05
C GLY A 366 24.49 -23.51 -21.64
N SER A 367 23.80 -24.16 -20.69
CA SER A 367 24.06 -25.59 -20.49
C SER A 367 22.92 -26.36 -19.81
N SER A 368 22.61 -27.50 -20.41
CA SER A 368 21.70 -28.58 -20.01
C SER A 368 20.20 -28.33 -20.08
N ASP A 369 19.64 -28.73 -21.22
CA ASP A 369 18.27 -29.23 -21.33
C ASP A 369 18.03 -30.37 -20.32
N SER A 370 16.93 -30.27 -19.56
CA SER A 370 15.98 -31.35 -19.23
C SER A 370 15.07 -30.93 -18.08
N ALA A 371 13.91 -30.37 -18.42
CA ALA A 371 12.69 -30.55 -17.63
C ALA A 371 11.50 -30.21 -18.53
N SER A 372 10.94 -31.26 -19.11
CA SER A 372 9.61 -31.26 -19.71
C SER A 372 8.58 -30.95 -18.63
N ASP A 373 7.88 -29.84 -18.78
CA ASP A 373 6.51 -29.70 -18.28
C ASP A 373 5.70 -28.94 -19.34
N SER A 374 5.08 -29.73 -20.21
CA SER A 374 4.03 -29.30 -21.11
C SER A 374 2.76 -29.05 -20.29
N GLU A 375 2.48 -27.80 -19.94
CA GLU A 375 1.13 -27.40 -19.59
C GLU A 375 0.70 -26.16 -20.39
N GLY A 376 -0.32 -26.35 -21.22
CA GLY A 376 -0.93 -25.34 -22.06
C GLY A 376 -1.31 -24.09 -21.27
N THR A 377 -0.62 -23.00 -21.58
CA THR A 377 -1.01 -21.66 -21.15
C THR A 377 -2.11 -21.14 -22.06
N GLU A 378 -3.33 -21.02 -21.53
CA GLU A 378 -4.32 -20.14 -22.13
C GLU A 378 -3.78 -18.71 -22.11
N SER A 379 -3.53 -18.22 -23.32
CA SER A 379 -3.08 -16.87 -23.62
C SER A 379 -4.14 -15.85 -23.20
N CYS A 380 -3.76 -14.92 -22.33
CA CYS A 380 -4.38 -13.60 -22.25
C CYS A 380 -3.41 -12.52 -22.76
N ASP A 381 -2.74 -12.79 -23.89
CA ASP A 381 -2.08 -11.75 -24.69
C ASP A 381 -3.07 -11.30 -25.77
N SER A 382 -3.81 -10.21 -25.50
CA SER A 382 -4.25 -9.32 -26.58
C SER A 382 -3.14 -8.30 -26.76
N THR A 383 -2.43 -8.45 -27.87
CA THR A 383 -1.36 -7.58 -28.34
C THR A 383 -1.82 -6.13 -28.41
N ASN A 384 -1.10 -5.25 -27.74
CA ASN A 384 -0.92 -3.88 -28.18
C ASN A 384 0.56 -3.56 -28.02
N VAL A 385 1.20 -3.23 -29.13
CA VAL A 385 2.51 -2.59 -29.17
C VAL A 385 2.33 -1.24 -28.48
N VAL A 386 2.92 -1.08 -27.29
CA VAL A 386 2.83 0.17 -26.52
C VAL A 386 4.23 0.79 -26.47
N SER A 387 4.37 1.90 -27.19
CA SER A 387 5.43 2.88 -27.02
C SER A 387 5.51 3.33 -25.56
N TYR A 388 6.72 3.50 -25.04
CA TYR A 388 6.99 3.93 -23.67
C TYR A 388 6.20 5.21 -23.32
N ASP A 389 5.22 5.07 -22.42
CA ASP A 389 4.48 6.16 -21.81
C ASP A 389 4.71 6.09 -20.30
N THR A 390 5.59 6.96 -19.79
CA THR A 390 5.91 7.13 -18.37
C THR A 390 4.91 8.03 -17.64
N GLY A 391 3.78 8.39 -18.25
CA GLY A 391 2.89 9.45 -17.75
C GLY A 391 1.64 9.05 -16.95
N ASN A 392 1.35 7.77 -16.73
CA ASN A 392 0.04 7.37 -16.19
C ASN A 392 0.11 6.65 -14.84
N VAL A 393 0.18 7.42 -13.75
CA VAL A 393 -0.11 6.95 -12.38
C VAL A 393 -1.61 7.11 -12.14
N TRP A 394 -2.33 5.99 -12.21
CA TRP A 394 -3.76 5.94 -11.90
C TRP A 394 -3.96 5.66 -10.40
N TYR A 395 -4.33 6.68 -9.62
CA TYR A 395 -4.81 6.46 -8.26
C TYR A 395 -6.27 6.00 -8.31
N ARG A 396 -6.53 4.77 -7.85
CA ARG A 396 -7.89 4.24 -7.67
C ARG A 396 -8.46 4.71 -6.34
N LYS A 397 -9.76 4.99 -6.36
CA LYS A 397 -10.64 5.26 -5.22
C LYS A 397 -10.66 4.05 -4.27
N PHE A 398 -10.09 4.20 -3.08
CA PHE A 398 -10.20 3.22 -2.01
C PHE A 398 -11.51 3.44 -1.25
N LYS A 399 -12.32 2.38 -1.13
CA LYS A 399 -13.49 2.33 -0.26
C LYS A 399 -13.31 1.15 0.68
N ASN A 400 -13.47 1.43 1.97
CA ASN A 400 -13.57 0.51 3.11
C ASN A 400 -12.25 -0.11 3.58
N LYS A 401 -11.96 0.08 4.88
CA LYS A 401 -10.79 -0.44 5.60
C LYS A 401 -11.15 -0.67 7.08
N ASP A 402 -11.71 -1.84 7.38
CA ASP A 402 -11.85 -2.38 8.74
C ASP A 402 -10.88 -3.54 8.91
N TYR A 403 -9.94 -3.41 9.85
CA TYR A 403 -8.77 -4.29 9.96
C TYR A 403 -8.73 -5.14 11.22
N ASP A 404 -8.05 -6.27 11.07
CA ASP A 404 -7.52 -7.12 12.13
C ASP A 404 -6.04 -7.38 11.81
N ILE A 405 -5.12 -6.84 12.62
CA ILE A 405 -3.71 -7.29 12.62
C ILE A 405 -3.63 -8.37 13.68
N GLN A 406 -3.51 -9.63 13.25
CA GLN A 406 -3.18 -10.71 14.17
C GLN A 406 -1.69 -10.62 14.52
N GLU A 407 -1.45 -10.33 15.79
CA GLU A 407 -0.14 -10.32 16.45
C GLU A 407 0.40 -11.75 16.51
N ALA A 408 1.38 -12.07 15.66
CA ALA A 408 2.21 -13.25 15.83
C ALA A 408 3.36 -12.90 16.77
N VAL A 409 3.06 -12.74 18.07
CA VAL A 409 4.06 -12.67 19.14
C VAL A 409 3.72 -13.73 20.18
N HIS A 410 4.39 -14.89 20.05
CA HIS A 410 4.84 -15.81 21.10
C HIS A 410 5.34 -17.07 20.36
N THR A 411 6.64 -17.23 20.18
CA THR A 411 7.43 -18.04 21.10
C THR A 411 8.85 -17.48 21.16
N VAL A 412 9.15 -16.75 22.24
CA VAL A 412 10.52 -16.66 22.75
C VAL A 412 10.72 -17.96 23.53
N ALA A 413 11.37 -18.93 22.90
CA ALA A 413 12.01 -20.02 23.62
C ALA A 413 13.51 -19.71 23.59
N ASP A 414 14.13 -19.71 24.78
CA ASP A 414 15.54 -19.36 25.01
C ASP A 414 16.50 -20.02 24.01
N ASP A 415 17.13 -19.20 23.16
CA ASP A 415 18.17 -19.59 22.20
C ASP A 415 19.41 -20.23 22.87
N ALA A 416 19.53 -20.14 24.19
CA ALA A 416 20.61 -20.79 24.94
C ALA A 416 20.44 -22.32 25.07
N GLN A 417 19.21 -22.85 25.08
CA GLN A 417 18.98 -24.29 25.26
C GLN A 417 19.10 -25.10 23.95
N LEU A 418 18.90 -24.46 22.80
CA LEU A 418 19.02 -25.11 21.48
C LEU A 418 20.48 -25.33 21.05
N CYS A 419 21.41 -24.46 21.49
CA CYS A 419 22.84 -24.64 21.23
C CYS A 419 23.44 -25.85 21.98
N ASP A 420 22.97 -26.15 23.20
CA ASP A 420 23.44 -27.30 23.98
C ASP A 420 22.86 -28.64 23.48
N LEU A 421 21.66 -28.61 22.91
CA LEU A 421 21.05 -29.77 22.23
C LEU A 421 21.78 -30.11 20.93
N TRP A 422 22.23 -29.10 20.17
CA TRP A 422 23.01 -29.32 18.94
C TRP A 422 24.41 -29.88 19.23
N LYS A 423 25.09 -29.43 20.30
CA LYS A 423 26.41 -29.98 20.70
C LYS A 423 26.35 -31.45 21.13
N LYS A 424 25.23 -31.89 21.73
CA LYS A 424 25.03 -33.30 22.12
C LYS A 424 24.72 -34.23 20.94
N ILE A 425 24.10 -33.72 19.88
CA ILE A 425 23.74 -34.52 18.70
C ILE A 425 24.94 -34.73 17.76
N SER A 426 25.96 -33.87 17.81
CA SER A 426 27.16 -33.94 16.97
C SER A 426 28.29 -34.88 17.46
N MET A 427 28.10 -35.70 18.51
CA MET A 427 29.14 -36.62 19.02
C MET A 427 28.64 -38.04 19.34
N GLN A 428 27.93 -38.71 18.42
CA GLN A 428 27.80 -40.18 18.48
C GLN A 428 28.12 -40.86 17.13
N PRO A 429 28.88 -41.96 17.11
CA PRO A 429 29.37 -42.58 15.87
C PRO A 429 28.30 -43.38 15.15
N LEU A 430 28.32 -43.30 13.81
CA LEU A 430 27.57 -44.12 12.86
C LEU A 430 28.05 -45.58 12.92
N GLU A 431 27.34 -46.44 13.65
CA GLU A 431 27.27 -47.87 13.33
C GLU A 431 25.86 -48.42 13.65
N SER A 432 25.44 -49.40 12.86
CA SER A 432 24.15 -50.10 12.90
C SER A 432 22.96 -49.35 12.26
N LEU A 433 22.72 -49.63 10.98
CA LEU A 433 21.39 -49.91 10.43
C LEU A 433 21.54 -50.50 9.00
N LEU A 434 22.14 -51.70 8.94
CA LEU A 434 21.82 -52.72 7.94
C LEU A 434 21.14 -53.84 8.72
N GLY A 435 19.85 -54.07 8.49
CA GLY A 435 19.12 -55.16 9.12
C GLY A 435 17.61 -55.00 9.08
N CYS A 436 17.01 -55.71 8.11
CA CYS A 436 15.59 -56.01 7.90
C CYS A 436 14.73 -54.95 7.19
#